data_AF-A0A7Z7G3S5-F1
#
_entry.id   AF-A0A7Z7G3S5-F1
#
_cell.length_a   1.000
_cell.length_b   1.000
_cell.length_c   1.000
_cell.angle_alpha   90.00
_cell.angle_beta   90.00
_cell.angle_gamma   90.00
#
_symmetry.space_group_name_H-M   'P 1'
#
loop_
_entity.id
_entity.type
_entity.pdbx_description
1 polymer ?
#
loop_
_entity_poly.entity_id
_entity_poly.type
_entity_poly.pdbx_seq_one_letter_code
_entity_poly.pdbx_strand_id
1 'polypeptide(L)'
;MNNSEWAESYFPIYTADSIQSLYSTSTMPIHRIHENLTVLLAVSSGQGTLHLDGHIYELTDGMVILIPAKSDVVIQGNQMHPLHIYTLSISTQEQKRSLPMEAMGRSSVLEAGTYIEFYEPTIAAHLEELYMNRLPGNEVRHMRNQILFHQVLMSLLERMEAKYTASEQPSMERSIAFMENHFSEKITTEGLSEIAGVSRSHYSILFKQLTGFAPNEYLSRLRVHRAKELLIGGSASLREIALKVGYKDEFYLSRRFKQQTGESPSGFAHRRLSQRVAVWCAPYASHLMLLGLEPAVVISESSEYVSTEGVSPPQTIRFIHSDSSPEQIKSALLDANIELIIAANQHLHMNGLSSERLRSIAPIVEIAWMELGWKEHLRFIAQATHRVEQAEQWLADFEREEQQAREAIQTSQIVNETLTILVIKPDTLQIYGIRNVGYVMYQSLGLRPPAKIAQEIQRFGDQFHSVSIQLSELQDYEGTRMLVIVFPDEKGSKGHSEIIFHSEYWKELEAVKRNRIYHLEQEEWIPYNPVSIRLQLGRAVSLWTGIQ
;
A
#
# COMPACT_ATOMS: atom_id res chain seq x y z
N MET A 1 -9.94 13.50 41.24
CA MET A 1 -9.34 14.28 40.14
C MET A 1 -9.34 13.37 38.93
N ASN A 2 -10.02 13.77 37.85
CA ASN A 2 -10.01 13.02 36.59
C ASN A 2 -8.58 13.05 36.04
N ASN A 3 -7.84 11.95 36.15
CA ASN A 3 -6.65 11.78 35.32
C ASN A 3 -7.13 11.63 33.89
N SER A 4 -6.73 12.56 33.02
CA SER A 4 -6.89 12.42 31.58
C SER A 4 -6.08 11.20 31.15
N GLU A 5 -6.66 10.25 30.43
CA GLU A 5 -5.98 9.07 29.88
C GLU A 5 -4.78 9.46 28.98
N TRP A 6 -4.74 10.71 28.50
CA TRP A 6 -3.63 11.29 27.73
C TRP A 6 -2.45 11.80 28.58
N ALA A 7 -2.53 11.75 29.92
CA ALA A 7 -1.53 12.35 30.81
C ALA A 7 -0.34 11.44 31.13
N GLU A 8 -0.35 10.17 30.71
CA GLU A 8 0.65 9.17 31.12
C GLU A 8 1.84 9.01 30.15
N SER A 9 1.84 9.72 29.01
CA SER A 9 2.92 9.66 28.01
C SER A 9 3.47 11.04 27.67
N TYR A 10 4.75 11.27 27.96
CA TYR A 10 5.44 12.54 27.71
C TYR A 10 6.33 12.43 26.48
N PHE A 11 5.85 12.96 25.36
CA PHE A 11 6.62 13.07 24.12
C PHE A 11 6.97 14.54 23.82
N PRO A 12 8.14 14.80 23.20
CA PRO A 12 8.49 16.14 22.74
C PRO A 12 7.53 16.63 21.65
N ILE A 13 7.32 17.94 21.60
CA ILE A 13 6.61 18.60 20.50
C ILE A 13 7.62 18.87 19.40
N TYR A 14 7.29 18.47 18.17
CA TYR A 14 8.09 18.72 16.99
C TYR A 14 7.44 19.82 16.16
N THR A 15 8.25 20.74 15.64
CA THR A 15 7.76 21.77 14.71
C THR A 15 8.72 21.93 13.55
N ALA A 16 8.17 22.10 12.36
CA ALA A 16 8.90 22.56 11.18
C ALA A 16 9.24 24.05 11.37
N ASP A 17 10.52 24.37 11.49
CA ASP A 17 10.99 25.74 11.70
C ASP A 17 11.19 26.47 10.37
N SER A 18 11.88 25.81 9.43
CA SER A 18 12.08 26.35 8.08
C SER A 18 12.29 25.24 7.05
N ILE A 19 11.90 25.51 5.80
CA ILE A 19 12.16 24.62 4.67
C ILE A 19 12.76 25.41 3.51
N GLN A 20 13.82 24.88 2.91
CA GLN A 20 14.56 25.50 1.81
C GLN A 20 14.72 24.52 0.65
N SER A 21 14.91 25.08 -0.55
CA SER A 21 15.25 24.33 -1.76
C SER A 21 16.59 24.86 -2.25
N LEU A 22 17.52 23.96 -2.53
CA LEU A 22 18.86 24.31 -3.00
C LEU A 22 19.12 23.61 -4.33
N TYR A 23 19.67 24.36 -5.27
CA TYR A 23 20.13 23.83 -6.56
C TYR A 23 21.64 24.06 -6.66
N SER A 24 22.38 23.03 -7.05
CA SER A 24 23.85 23.06 -7.10
C SER A 24 24.37 22.35 -8.35
N THR A 25 25.37 22.96 -8.98
CA THR A 25 26.20 22.37 -10.04
C THR A 25 27.66 22.53 -9.63
N SER A 26 28.58 21.80 -10.28
CA SER A 26 30.02 21.93 -9.98
C SER A 26 30.60 23.33 -10.27
N THR A 27 29.84 24.17 -10.98
CA THR A 27 30.18 25.57 -11.30
C THR A 27 29.49 26.59 -10.39
N MET A 28 28.59 26.16 -9.50
CA MET A 28 27.91 27.00 -8.52
C MET A 28 28.68 27.05 -7.19
N PRO A 29 28.46 28.08 -6.36
CA PRO A 29 29.08 28.16 -5.05
C PRO A 29 28.73 26.93 -4.20
N ILE A 30 29.73 26.47 -3.46
CA ILE A 30 29.61 25.42 -2.46
C ILE A 30 28.57 25.86 -1.42
N HIS A 31 27.57 25.02 -1.15
CA HIS A 31 26.56 25.32 -0.15
C HIS A 31 27.01 24.81 1.21
N ARG A 32 27.04 25.70 2.21
CA ARG A 32 27.37 25.33 3.59
C ARG A 32 26.14 25.45 4.47
N ILE A 33 25.79 24.37 5.16
CA ILE A 33 24.71 24.34 6.14
C ILE A 33 25.35 24.34 7.52
N HIS A 34 24.95 25.30 8.36
CA HIS A 34 25.32 25.40 9.76
C HIS A 34 24.10 25.89 10.54
N GLU A 35 23.30 24.97 11.04
CA GLU A 35 22.02 25.26 11.69
C GLU A 35 22.06 24.90 13.17
N ASN A 36 21.35 25.66 14.00
CA ASN A 36 21.21 25.35 15.44
C ASN A 36 20.18 24.24 15.70
N LEU A 37 19.44 23.84 14.66
CA LEU A 37 18.39 22.83 14.68
C LEU A 37 18.83 21.62 13.87
N THR A 38 18.16 20.48 14.11
CA THR A 38 18.33 19.26 13.32
C THR A 38 17.77 19.48 11.92
N VAL A 39 18.51 19.10 10.89
CA VAL A 39 18.13 19.32 9.48
C VAL A 39 17.88 17.98 8.79
N LEU A 40 16.70 17.81 8.22
CA LEU A 40 16.39 16.72 7.30
C LEU A 40 16.66 17.18 5.86
N LEU A 41 17.59 16.54 5.18
CA LEU A 41 17.94 16.79 3.80
C LEU A 41 17.39 15.67 2.92
N ALA A 42 16.77 16.01 1.79
CA ALA A 42 16.38 15.02 0.77
C ALA A 42 16.80 15.46 -0.63
N VAL A 43 17.28 14.52 -1.42
CA VAL A 43 17.65 14.70 -2.82
C VAL A 43 16.44 14.41 -3.69
N SER A 44 15.98 15.44 -4.40
CA SER A 44 14.83 15.36 -5.33
C SER A 44 15.27 14.96 -6.74
N SER A 45 16.48 15.35 -7.16
CA SER A 45 17.08 14.88 -8.41
C SER A 45 18.58 15.20 -8.46
N GLY A 46 19.31 14.51 -9.34
CA GLY A 46 20.71 14.80 -9.63
C GLY A 46 21.72 14.03 -8.77
N GLN A 47 22.96 14.49 -8.79
CA GLN A 47 24.07 13.87 -8.07
C GLN A 47 25.01 14.92 -7.46
N GLY A 48 25.68 14.58 -6.37
CA GLY A 48 26.68 15.44 -5.75
C GLY A 48 27.35 14.79 -4.56
N THR A 49 28.11 15.57 -3.79
CA THR A 49 28.74 15.09 -2.56
C THR A 49 28.35 15.95 -1.37
N LEU A 50 28.22 15.32 -0.21
CA LEU A 50 27.99 15.95 1.08
C LEU A 50 29.16 15.63 2.01
N HIS A 51 29.81 16.65 2.54
CA HIS A 51 30.90 16.50 3.50
C HIS A 51 30.37 16.86 4.89
N LEU A 52 30.46 15.90 5.81
CA LEU A 52 30.04 16.04 7.20
C LEU A 52 31.04 15.31 8.10
N ASP A 53 31.57 16.00 9.11
CA ASP A 53 32.47 15.44 10.14
C ASP A 53 33.67 14.64 9.57
N GLY A 54 34.20 15.06 8.41
CA GLY A 54 35.33 14.41 7.73
C GLY A 54 34.96 13.21 6.87
N HIS A 55 33.68 12.82 6.83
CA HIS A 55 33.14 11.82 5.91
C HIS A 55 32.52 12.48 4.68
N ILE A 56 32.65 11.80 3.53
CA ILE A 56 32.07 12.23 2.26
C ILE A 56 30.97 11.23 1.89
N TYR A 57 29.78 11.73 1.63
CA TYR A 57 28.60 10.97 1.21
C TYR A 57 28.27 11.30 -0.24
N GLU A 58 28.06 10.28 -1.06
CA GLU A 58 27.64 10.42 -2.46
C GLU A 58 26.12 10.60 -2.51
N LEU A 59 25.67 11.78 -2.94
CA LEU A 59 24.27 12.14 -3.06
C LEU A 59 23.69 11.64 -4.38
N THR A 60 22.54 10.97 -4.31
CA THR A 60 21.77 10.51 -5.48
C THR A 60 20.27 10.70 -5.26
N ASP A 61 19.50 10.71 -6.34
CA ASP A 61 18.05 10.89 -6.34
C ASP A 61 17.32 9.96 -5.35
N GLY A 62 16.43 10.50 -4.51
CA GLY A 62 15.67 9.76 -3.50
C GLY A 62 16.42 9.52 -2.18
N MET A 63 17.66 9.98 -2.06
CA MET A 63 18.44 9.88 -0.84
C MET A 63 17.97 10.89 0.22
N VAL A 64 17.87 10.46 1.47
CA VAL A 64 17.46 11.25 2.62
C VAL A 64 18.50 11.15 3.72
N ILE A 65 18.85 12.28 4.32
CA ILE A 65 19.89 12.42 5.32
C ILE A 65 19.39 13.26 6.50
N LEU A 66 19.45 12.72 7.71
CA LEU A 66 19.23 13.47 8.95
C LEU A 66 20.57 13.99 9.48
N ILE A 67 20.71 15.31 9.50
CA ILE A 67 21.90 16.04 9.92
C ILE A 67 21.66 16.57 11.35
N PRO A 68 22.51 16.21 12.33
CA PRO A 68 22.41 16.73 13.68
C PRO A 68 22.50 18.26 13.76
N ALA A 69 21.87 18.82 14.79
CA ALA A 69 22.02 20.23 15.13
C ALA A 69 23.50 20.61 15.33
N LYS A 70 23.88 21.81 14.86
CA LYS A 70 25.23 22.38 14.95
C LYS A 70 26.31 21.62 14.15
N SER A 71 25.90 20.71 13.27
CA SER A 71 26.81 20.11 12.29
C SER A 71 27.21 21.13 11.23
N ASP A 72 28.48 21.06 10.82
CA ASP A 72 29.02 21.80 9.68
C ASP A 72 28.96 20.91 8.44
N VAL A 73 28.07 21.24 7.49
CA VAL A 73 27.88 20.44 6.28
C VAL A 73 28.22 21.25 5.05
N VAL A 74 28.95 20.63 4.13
CA VAL A 74 29.35 21.23 2.85
C VAL A 74 28.81 20.37 1.71
N ILE A 75 28.06 20.98 0.78
CA ILE A 75 27.41 20.27 -0.32
C ILE A 75 27.93 20.80 -1.66
N GLN A 76 28.24 19.88 -2.56
CA GLN A 76 28.74 20.18 -3.88
C GLN A 76 28.01 19.35 -4.95
N GLY A 77 27.38 20.02 -5.92
CA GLY A 77 26.70 19.34 -7.04
C GLY A 77 27.65 18.80 -8.11
N ASN A 78 27.19 17.80 -8.86
CA ASN A 78 27.87 17.24 -10.01
C ASN A 78 27.73 18.15 -11.25
N GLN A 79 28.69 18.08 -12.18
CA GLN A 79 28.70 18.89 -13.41
C GLN A 79 27.67 18.42 -14.44
N MET A 80 27.55 17.11 -14.63
CA MET A 80 26.71 16.47 -15.66
C MET A 80 25.28 16.26 -15.18
N HIS A 81 25.10 16.12 -13.85
CA HIS A 81 23.82 15.86 -13.21
C HIS A 81 23.58 16.88 -12.09
N PRO A 82 23.01 18.07 -12.40
CA PRO A 82 22.75 19.11 -11.41
C PRO A 82 21.96 18.58 -10.21
N LEU A 83 22.42 18.91 -9.01
CA LEU A 83 21.84 18.45 -7.76
C LEU A 83 20.71 19.39 -7.32
N HIS A 84 19.55 18.81 -7.01
CA HIS A 84 18.41 19.51 -6.41
C HIS A 84 18.03 18.84 -5.09
N ILE A 85 18.07 19.62 -4.00
CA ILE A 85 17.80 19.15 -2.64
C ILE A 85 16.80 20.04 -1.92
N TYR A 86 16.05 19.45 -1.00
CA TYR A 86 15.23 20.14 -0.01
C TYR A 86 15.83 19.94 1.39
N THR A 87 15.84 21.00 2.20
CA THR A 87 16.29 20.95 3.59
C THR A 87 15.19 21.46 4.52
N LEU A 88 14.86 20.69 5.55
CA LEU A 88 13.84 20.99 6.55
C LEU A 88 14.48 21.05 7.95
N SER A 89 14.44 22.20 8.58
CA SER A 89 14.88 22.40 9.97
C SER A 89 13.77 22.02 10.94
N ILE A 90 14.07 21.14 11.90
CA ILE A 90 13.12 20.59 12.87
C ILE A 90 13.55 21.02 14.27
N SER A 91 12.63 21.68 14.99
CA SER A 91 12.82 21.98 16.41
C SER A 91 12.05 21.01 17.29
N THR A 92 12.65 20.67 18.43
CA THR A 92 12.11 19.80 19.46
C THR A 92 11.91 20.58 20.75
N GLN A 93 10.74 20.46 21.37
CA GLN A 93 10.43 21.09 22.65
C GLN A 93 9.90 20.08 23.66
N GLU A 94 10.60 19.90 24.77
CA GLU A 94 10.12 19.07 25.89
C GLU A 94 8.93 19.73 26.60
N GLN A 95 7.91 18.93 26.92
CA GLN A 95 6.75 19.41 27.68
C GLN A 95 7.06 19.44 29.18
N LYS A 96 7.29 20.65 29.73
CA LYS A 96 7.45 20.85 31.19
C LYS A 96 6.11 20.75 31.91
N ARG A 97 5.73 19.57 32.38
CA ARG A 97 4.71 19.37 33.43
C ARG A 97 5.33 18.58 34.59
N SER A 98 4.91 18.88 35.82
CA SER A 98 5.37 18.19 37.03
C SER A 98 5.06 16.68 36.95
N LEU A 99 6.10 15.85 36.92
CA LEU A 99 5.99 14.40 36.80
C LEU A 99 5.43 13.79 38.11
N PRO A 100 4.45 12.86 38.02
CA PRO A 100 4.26 11.83 39.06
C PRO A 100 5.51 10.95 39.14
N MET A 101 5.83 10.40 40.32
CA MET A 101 7.03 9.59 40.61
C MET A 101 7.21 8.32 39.75
N GLU A 102 6.22 8.00 38.90
CA GLU A 102 6.09 6.76 38.12
C GLU A 102 6.05 7.00 36.59
N ALA A 103 6.13 8.25 36.12
CA ALA A 103 6.05 8.57 34.69
C ALA A 103 7.37 8.31 33.95
N MET A 104 7.32 7.57 32.83
CA MET A 104 8.46 7.38 31.92
C MET A 104 8.62 8.63 31.02
N GLY A 105 9.66 9.43 31.25
CA GLY A 105 10.14 10.40 30.28
C GLY A 105 11.10 9.75 29.28
N ARG A 106 10.82 9.83 27.98
CA ARG A 106 11.77 9.46 26.92
C ARG A 106 12.22 10.72 26.18
N SER A 107 13.53 10.97 26.13
CA SER A 107 14.10 12.03 25.28
C SER A 107 13.89 11.72 23.81
N SER A 108 13.80 12.75 22.97
CA SER A 108 13.62 12.62 21.52
C SER A 108 14.78 11.86 20.88
N VAL A 109 14.49 10.92 19.97
CA VAL A 109 15.54 10.27 19.17
C VAL A 109 16.23 11.30 18.24
N LEU A 110 15.55 12.38 17.86
CA LEU A 110 16.15 13.48 17.07
C LEU A 110 17.17 14.32 17.84
N GLU A 111 17.15 14.27 19.17
CA GLU A 111 18.12 14.98 20.03
C GLU A 111 19.37 14.15 20.32
N ALA A 112 19.36 12.85 19.97
CA ALA A 112 20.47 11.93 20.21
C ALA A 112 21.72 12.20 19.33
N GLY A 113 21.75 13.31 18.58
CA GLY A 113 22.89 13.72 17.75
C GLY A 113 23.29 12.70 16.68
N THR A 114 22.35 11.84 16.27
CA THR A 114 22.65 10.68 15.43
C THR A 114 22.47 11.02 13.95
N TYR A 115 23.53 10.85 13.16
CA TYR A 115 23.47 10.90 11.70
C TYR A 115 22.77 9.67 11.14
N ILE A 116 21.85 9.88 10.19
CA ILE A 116 21.16 8.78 9.51
C ILE A 116 21.03 9.10 8.02
N GLU A 117 21.45 8.14 7.22
CA GLU A 117 21.29 8.12 5.77
C GLU A 117 20.41 6.95 5.38
N PHE A 118 19.49 7.18 4.44
CA PHE A 118 18.68 6.12 3.83
C PHE A 118 18.10 6.56 2.49
N TYR A 119 17.59 5.60 1.73
CA TYR A 119 16.89 5.83 0.48
C TYR A 119 15.38 5.81 0.73
N GLU A 120 14.69 6.90 0.38
CA GLU A 120 13.23 7.04 0.48
C GLU A 120 12.70 8.15 -0.43
N PRO A 121 12.34 7.84 -1.69
CA PRO A 121 11.82 8.82 -2.64
C PRO A 121 10.54 9.50 -2.17
N THR A 122 9.72 8.84 -1.35
CA THR A 122 8.46 9.41 -0.87
C THR A 122 8.68 10.59 0.08
N ILE A 123 9.70 10.54 0.94
CA ILE A 123 10.06 11.67 1.82
C ILE A 123 10.58 12.86 1.01
N ALA A 124 11.35 12.60 -0.06
CA ALA A 124 11.78 13.66 -0.97
C ALA A 124 10.58 14.37 -1.62
N ALA A 125 9.59 13.62 -2.09
CA ALA A 125 8.35 14.17 -2.65
C ALA A 125 7.53 14.96 -1.61
N HIS A 126 7.40 14.46 -0.38
CA HIS A 126 6.71 15.17 0.69
C HIS A 126 7.41 16.49 1.08
N LEU A 127 8.75 16.51 1.08
CA LEU A 127 9.53 17.74 1.33
C LEU A 127 9.36 18.76 0.19
N GLU A 128 9.32 18.29 -1.06
CA GLU A 128 8.97 19.14 -2.19
C GLU A 128 7.57 19.75 -2.01
N GLU A 129 6.57 18.95 -1.66
CA GLU A 129 5.20 19.43 -1.43
C GLU A 129 5.12 20.43 -0.26
N LEU A 130 5.79 20.15 0.86
CA LEU A 130 5.93 21.09 1.97
C LEU A 130 6.57 22.41 1.52
N TYR A 131 7.61 22.34 0.68
CA TYR A 131 8.27 23.53 0.17
C TYR A 131 7.36 24.32 -0.74
N MET A 132 6.66 23.67 -1.68
CA MET A 132 5.73 24.33 -2.60
C MET A 132 4.60 25.04 -1.86
N ASN A 133 4.20 24.51 -0.69
CA ASN A 133 3.14 25.06 0.14
C ASN A 133 3.63 25.89 1.34
N ARG A 134 4.92 26.21 1.44
CA ARG A 134 5.53 26.82 2.66
C ARG A 134 5.05 28.22 3.01
N LEU A 135 4.53 28.97 2.03
CA LEU A 135 4.10 30.35 2.25
C LEU A 135 2.78 30.39 3.03
N PRO A 136 2.61 31.35 3.95
CA PRO A 136 1.40 31.47 4.74
C PRO A 136 0.19 31.66 3.83
N GLY A 137 -0.72 30.69 3.86
CA GLY A 137 -2.00 30.70 3.16
C GLY A 137 -3.16 30.85 4.14
N ASN A 138 -4.18 30.02 3.97
CA ASN A 138 -5.28 29.91 4.93
C ASN A 138 -4.98 28.86 6.03
N GLU A 139 -5.78 28.86 7.09
CA GLU A 139 -5.63 27.94 8.22
C GLU A 139 -5.71 26.46 7.78
N VAL A 140 -6.58 26.13 6.82
CA VAL A 140 -6.69 24.77 6.28
C VAL A 140 -5.38 24.31 5.64
N ARG A 141 -4.71 25.17 4.87
CA ARG A 141 -3.41 24.88 4.28
C ARG A 141 -2.32 24.74 5.36
N HIS A 142 -2.36 25.58 6.39
CA HIS A 142 -1.45 25.45 7.53
C HIS A 142 -1.63 24.09 8.22
N MET A 143 -2.87 23.68 8.48
CA MET A 143 -3.19 22.37 9.06
C MET A 143 -2.77 21.22 8.15
N ARG A 144 -2.98 21.32 6.83
CA ARG A 144 -2.52 20.31 5.85
C ARG A 144 -0.99 20.17 5.85
N ASN A 145 -0.27 21.29 5.85
CA ASN A 145 1.19 21.26 5.97
C ASN A 145 1.66 20.70 7.32
N GLN A 146 0.94 20.97 8.40
CA GLN A 146 1.22 20.34 9.70
C GLN A 146 1.00 18.83 9.64
N ILE A 147 -0.08 18.35 9.02
CA ILE A 147 -0.33 16.91 8.84
C ILE A 147 0.80 16.28 8.02
N LEU A 148 1.15 16.88 6.88
CA LEU A 148 2.22 16.40 6.01
C LEU A 148 3.58 16.37 6.71
N PHE A 149 3.89 17.41 7.50
CA PHE A 149 5.08 17.44 8.35
C PHE A 149 5.08 16.28 9.36
N HIS A 150 3.96 16.04 10.04
CA HIS A 150 3.87 14.93 11.00
C HIS A 150 3.92 13.56 10.32
N GLN A 151 3.48 13.42 9.06
CA GLN A 151 3.67 12.20 8.27
C GLN A 151 5.14 11.96 7.92
N VAL A 152 5.88 13.00 7.50
CA VAL A 152 7.33 12.92 7.29
C VAL A 152 8.04 12.55 8.59
N LEU A 153 7.67 13.20 9.69
CA LEU A 153 8.23 12.94 11.01
C LEU A 153 7.92 11.52 11.49
N MET A 154 6.70 11.01 11.28
CA MET A 154 6.33 9.64 11.63
C MET A 154 7.17 8.65 10.84
N SER A 155 7.30 8.83 9.53
CA SER A 155 8.15 7.99 8.67
C SER A 155 9.62 8.00 9.12
N LEU A 156 10.12 9.19 9.52
CA LEU A 156 11.46 9.35 10.07
C LEU A 156 11.59 8.62 11.41
N LEU A 157 10.65 8.83 12.34
CA LEU A 157 10.66 8.22 13.68
C LEU A 157 10.49 6.71 13.62
N GLU A 158 9.66 6.16 12.74
CA GLU A 158 9.51 4.71 12.52
C GLU A 158 10.80 4.10 11.98
N ARG A 159 11.51 4.78 11.08
CA ARG A 159 12.82 4.34 10.59
C ARG A 159 13.89 4.45 11.66
N MET A 160 13.85 5.51 12.44
CA MET A 160 14.72 5.69 13.60
C MET A 160 14.41 4.66 14.65
N GLU A 161 13.14 4.30 14.86
CA GLU A 161 12.72 3.23 15.76
C GLU A 161 13.09 1.88 15.18
N ALA A 162 13.01 1.63 13.87
CA ALA A 162 13.54 0.42 13.23
C ALA A 162 15.07 0.32 13.39
N LYS A 163 15.78 1.45 13.35
CA LYS A 163 17.24 1.55 13.57
C LYS A 163 17.62 1.56 15.05
N TYR A 164 16.74 2.01 15.94
CA TYR A 164 16.89 2.05 17.40
C TYR A 164 16.46 0.73 18.04
N THR A 165 15.47 0.05 17.47
CA THR A 165 15.19 -1.38 17.64
C THR A 165 16.22 -2.23 16.89
N ALA A 166 17.09 -1.65 16.07
CA ALA A 166 18.36 -2.26 15.69
C ALA A 166 19.52 -1.88 16.64
N SER A 167 19.45 -0.75 17.36
CA SER A 167 20.43 -0.31 18.38
C SER A 167 20.09 -0.82 19.79
N GLU A 168 21.04 -0.83 20.71
CA GLU A 168 21.19 -1.79 21.83
C GLU A 168 20.19 -1.72 23.03
N GLN A 169 18.97 -1.21 22.89
CA GLN A 169 17.99 -1.28 24.00
C GLN A 169 17.11 -2.54 23.90
N PRO A 170 17.04 -3.37 24.95
CA PRO A 170 16.21 -4.56 24.90
C PRO A 170 14.70 -4.23 24.89
N SER A 171 13.91 -4.89 24.04
CA SER A 171 12.44 -4.75 24.04
C SER A 171 11.70 -6.01 23.61
N MET A 172 10.44 -6.10 24.01
CA MET A 172 9.62 -7.27 23.75
C MET A 172 9.33 -7.43 22.25
N GLU A 173 9.01 -6.32 21.60
CA GLU A 173 8.78 -6.17 20.17
C GLU A 173 10.02 -6.59 19.36
N ARG A 174 11.23 -6.23 19.80
CA ARG A 174 12.48 -6.68 19.16
C ARG A 174 12.61 -8.18 19.15
N SER A 175 12.29 -8.85 20.25
CA SER A 175 12.40 -10.31 20.29
C SER A 175 11.37 -11.00 19.40
N ILE A 176 10.17 -10.41 19.24
CA ILE A 176 9.13 -10.91 18.34
C ILE A 176 9.57 -10.70 16.89
N ALA A 177 10.02 -9.49 16.54
CA ALA A 177 10.54 -9.17 15.22
C ALA A 177 11.77 -10.02 14.87
N PHE A 178 12.68 -10.23 15.83
CA PHE A 178 13.81 -11.14 15.66
C PHE A 178 13.34 -12.56 15.37
N MET A 179 12.34 -13.06 16.12
CA MET A 179 11.77 -14.38 15.87
C MET A 179 11.12 -14.47 14.49
N GLU A 180 10.42 -13.43 14.06
CA GLU A 180 9.76 -13.35 12.74
C GLU A 180 10.76 -13.31 11.59
N ASN A 181 11.89 -12.62 11.76
CA ASN A 181 12.94 -12.49 10.74
C ASN A 181 13.91 -13.68 10.71
N HIS A 182 14.15 -14.34 11.84
CA HIS A 182 15.12 -15.43 11.99
C HIS A 182 14.46 -16.80 12.27
N PHE A 183 13.18 -16.97 11.93
CA PHE A 183 12.41 -18.16 12.28
C PHE A 183 13.01 -19.48 11.79
N SER A 184 13.78 -19.46 10.69
CA SER A 184 14.46 -20.63 10.14
C SER A 184 15.70 -21.05 10.95
N GLU A 185 16.19 -20.18 11.85
CA GLU A 185 17.41 -20.40 12.62
C GLU A 185 17.14 -21.07 13.98
N LYS A 186 18.20 -21.44 14.69
CA LYS A 186 18.08 -21.99 16.04
C LYS A 186 17.83 -20.86 17.04
N ILE A 187 16.57 -20.66 17.39
CA ILE A 187 16.15 -19.66 18.40
C ILE A 187 15.98 -20.34 19.77
N THR A 188 16.43 -19.67 20.83
CA THR A 188 16.26 -20.11 22.22
C THR A 188 15.51 -19.06 23.03
N THR A 189 14.71 -19.49 24.02
CA THR A 189 14.00 -18.56 24.91
C THR A 189 14.98 -17.68 25.70
N GLU A 190 16.18 -18.20 25.95
CA GLU A 190 17.34 -17.48 26.46
C GLU A 190 17.67 -16.24 25.64
N GLY A 191 18.04 -16.43 24.36
CA GLY A 191 18.46 -15.33 23.50
C GLY A 191 17.33 -14.32 23.29
N LEU A 192 16.09 -14.80 23.20
CA LEU A 192 14.93 -13.91 23.09
C LEU A 192 14.70 -13.07 24.36
N SER A 193 14.89 -13.67 25.54
CA SER A 193 14.76 -12.96 26.82
C SER A 193 15.86 -11.91 27.01
N GLU A 194 17.05 -12.17 26.47
CA GLU A 194 18.16 -11.20 26.42
C GLU A 194 17.83 -10.04 25.46
N ILE A 195 17.33 -10.33 24.26
CA ILE A 195 16.85 -9.32 23.30
C ILE A 195 15.73 -8.46 23.90
N ALA A 196 14.91 -9.03 24.78
CA ALA A 196 13.80 -8.32 25.44
C ALA A 196 14.16 -7.66 26.77
N GLY A 197 15.33 -7.95 27.34
CA GLY A 197 15.82 -7.35 28.60
C GLY A 197 15.06 -7.80 29.83
N VAL A 198 14.43 -8.97 29.77
CA VAL A 198 13.63 -9.53 30.87
C VAL A 198 14.12 -10.93 31.21
N SER A 199 13.82 -11.41 32.42
CA SER A 199 14.13 -12.80 32.78
C SER A 199 13.32 -13.78 31.93
N ARG A 200 13.83 -15.00 31.70
CA ARG A 200 13.14 -16.05 30.91
C ARG A 200 11.70 -16.32 31.37
N SER A 201 11.49 -16.32 32.69
CA SER A 201 10.17 -16.55 33.28
C SER A 201 9.22 -15.40 32.97
N HIS A 202 9.69 -14.16 33.07
CA HIS A 202 8.89 -12.98 32.77
C HIS A 202 8.63 -12.85 31.26
N TYR A 203 9.64 -13.16 30.44
CA TYR A 203 9.54 -13.23 28.98
C TYR A 203 8.37 -14.11 28.52
N SER A 204 8.30 -15.34 29.02
CA SER A 204 7.29 -16.31 28.58
C SER A 204 5.86 -15.87 28.93
N ILE A 205 5.70 -15.15 30.05
CA ILE A 205 4.41 -14.60 30.48
C ILE A 205 4.02 -13.42 29.59
N LEU A 206 4.90 -12.42 29.46
CA LEU A 206 4.66 -11.21 28.66
C LEU A 206 4.44 -11.55 27.18
N PHE A 207 5.27 -12.42 26.62
CA PHE A 207 5.14 -12.86 25.23
C PHE A 207 3.79 -13.53 24.98
N LYS A 208 3.31 -14.37 25.90
CA LYS A 208 1.99 -15.01 25.78
C LYS A 208 0.85 -14.02 25.93
N GLN A 209 0.98 -13.03 26.81
CA GLN A 209 -0.02 -11.97 26.95
C GLN A 209 -0.14 -11.13 25.67
N LEU A 210 0.99 -10.85 25.01
CA LEU A 210 1.02 -10.02 23.80
C LEU A 210 0.64 -10.78 22.52
N THR A 211 1.11 -12.02 22.38
CA THR A 211 0.94 -12.80 21.13
C THR A 211 -0.20 -13.82 21.20
N GLY A 212 -0.74 -14.08 22.39
CA GLY A 212 -1.69 -15.18 22.65
C GLY A 212 -1.04 -16.56 22.78
N PHE A 213 0.23 -16.73 22.42
CA PHE A 213 0.90 -18.03 22.35
C PHE A 213 2.19 -18.07 23.17
N ALA A 214 2.60 -19.25 23.64
CA ALA A 214 3.93 -19.39 24.24
C ALA A 214 5.04 -19.24 23.17
N PRO A 215 6.26 -18.76 23.49
CA PRO A 215 7.31 -18.47 22.51
C PRO A 215 7.62 -19.63 21.55
N ASN A 216 7.78 -20.84 22.09
CA ASN A 216 8.07 -22.04 21.28
C ASN A 216 6.87 -22.46 20.41
N GLU A 217 5.64 -22.22 20.89
CA GLU A 217 4.43 -22.49 20.11
C GLU A 217 4.31 -21.50 18.95
N TYR A 218 4.56 -20.21 19.20
CA TYR A 218 4.56 -19.16 18.19
C TYR A 218 5.58 -19.45 17.08
N LEU A 219 6.84 -19.76 17.45
CA LEU A 219 7.87 -20.15 16.49
C LEU A 219 7.43 -21.38 15.67
N SER A 220 6.86 -22.40 16.32
CA SER A 220 6.39 -23.58 15.61
C SER A 220 5.25 -23.25 14.63
N ARG A 221 4.32 -22.35 14.99
CA ARG A 221 3.25 -21.89 14.11
C ARG A 221 3.79 -21.14 12.91
N LEU A 222 4.71 -20.21 13.13
CA LEU A 222 5.36 -19.45 12.06
C LEU A 222 6.03 -20.37 11.04
N ARG A 223 6.77 -21.37 11.51
CA ARG A 223 7.42 -22.38 10.64
C ARG A 223 6.42 -23.22 9.85
N VAL A 224 5.34 -23.68 10.50
CA VAL A 224 4.30 -24.47 9.84
C VAL A 224 3.53 -23.63 8.82
N HIS A 225 3.26 -22.35 9.10
CA HIS A 225 2.59 -21.46 8.16
C HIS A 225 3.46 -21.15 6.94
N ARG A 226 4.76 -20.91 7.14
CA ARG A 226 5.71 -20.84 6.01
C ARG A 226 5.80 -22.14 5.21
N ALA A 227 5.70 -23.29 5.87
CA ALA A 227 5.66 -24.56 5.17
C ALA A 227 4.38 -24.67 4.30
N LYS A 228 3.22 -24.24 4.80
CA LYS A 228 1.97 -24.20 4.02
C LYS A 228 2.10 -23.32 2.78
N GLU A 229 2.68 -22.12 2.91
CA GLU A 229 2.91 -21.21 1.77
C GLU A 229 3.79 -21.85 0.69
N LEU A 230 4.89 -22.51 1.09
CA LEU A 230 5.78 -23.21 0.17
C LEU A 230 5.10 -24.43 -0.48
N LEU A 231 4.23 -25.12 0.23
CA LEU A 231 3.43 -26.24 -0.31
C LEU A 231 2.41 -25.75 -1.35
N ILE A 232 1.77 -24.61 -1.11
CA ILE A 232 0.84 -23.96 -2.06
C ILE A 232 1.58 -23.56 -3.34
N GLY A 233 2.82 -23.09 -3.23
CA GLY A 233 3.68 -22.75 -4.37
C GLY A 233 4.13 -23.94 -5.23
N GLY A 234 4.00 -25.18 -4.75
CA GLY A 234 4.10 -26.41 -5.56
C GLY A 234 5.49 -26.81 -6.08
N SER A 235 6.58 -26.18 -5.64
CA SER A 235 7.91 -26.31 -6.29
C SER A 235 9.01 -26.97 -5.47
N ALA A 236 8.78 -27.33 -4.21
CA ALA A 236 9.81 -27.87 -3.32
C ALA A 236 9.43 -29.21 -2.69
N SER A 237 10.41 -30.11 -2.53
CA SER A 237 10.23 -31.37 -1.79
C SER A 237 10.01 -31.10 -0.30
N LEU A 238 9.33 -32.02 0.40
CA LEU A 238 9.04 -31.84 1.83
C LEU A 238 10.32 -31.70 2.69
N ARG A 239 11.41 -32.33 2.27
CA ARG A 239 12.72 -32.20 2.90
C ARG A 239 13.32 -30.81 2.72
N GLU A 240 13.25 -30.25 1.52
CA GLU A 240 13.70 -28.87 1.26
C GLU A 240 12.85 -27.85 2.03
N ILE A 241 11.53 -28.06 2.08
CA ILE A 241 10.61 -27.21 2.85
C ILE A 241 10.99 -27.26 4.33
N ALA A 242 11.22 -28.45 4.89
CA ALA A 242 11.62 -28.60 6.30
C ALA A 242 12.88 -27.81 6.63
N LEU A 243 13.91 -27.91 5.79
CA LEU A 243 15.16 -27.17 5.96
C LEU A 243 14.95 -25.65 5.83
N LYS A 244 14.21 -25.19 4.81
CA LYS A 244 13.91 -23.77 4.60
C LYS A 244 13.17 -23.14 5.76
N VAL A 245 12.25 -23.88 6.41
CA VAL A 245 11.49 -23.36 7.56
C VAL A 245 12.18 -23.63 8.91
N GLY A 246 13.40 -24.15 8.94
CA GLY A 246 14.19 -24.32 10.17
C GLY A 246 13.94 -25.61 10.97
N TYR A 247 13.37 -26.63 10.35
CA TYR A 247 13.33 -27.99 10.89
C TYR A 247 14.49 -28.82 10.37
N LYS A 248 14.97 -29.77 11.21
CA LYS A 248 16.12 -30.62 10.88
C LYS A 248 15.79 -31.69 9.82
N ASP A 249 14.54 -32.14 9.81
CA ASP A 249 14.08 -33.22 8.95
C ASP A 249 12.58 -33.11 8.66
N GLU A 250 12.17 -33.73 7.56
CA GLU A 250 10.79 -33.80 7.07
C GLU A 250 9.84 -34.51 8.04
N PHE A 251 10.33 -35.43 8.87
CA PHE A 251 9.49 -36.17 9.83
C PHE A 251 9.08 -35.28 11.00
N TYR A 252 9.97 -34.42 11.47
CA TYR A 252 9.68 -33.45 12.52
C TYR A 252 8.70 -32.39 12.02
N LEU A 253 8.92 -31.84 10.82
CA LEU A 253 7.94 -30.97 10.17
C LEU A 253 6.59 -31.68 10.07
N SER A 254 6.53 -32.91 9.56
CA SER A 254 5.28 -33.65 9.38
C SER A 254 4.50 -33.84 10.69
N ARG A 255 5.19 -34.16 11.80
CA ARG A 255 4.56 -34.29 13.12
C ARG A 255 4.00 -32.96 13.62
N ARG A 256 4.78 -31.88 13.54
CA ARG A 256 4.35 -30.53 13.98
C ARG A 256 3.22 -29.99 13.11
N PHE A 257 3.34 -30.18 11.80
CA PHE A 257 2.31 -29.84 10.84
C PHE A 257 1.01 -30.57 11.17
N LYS A 258 1.03 -31.90 11.36
CA LYS A 258 -0.17 -32.66 11.74
C LYS A 258 -0.75 -32.28 13.09
N GLN A 259 0.11 -31.97 14.06
CA GLN A 259 -0.32 -31.50 15.37
C GLN A 259 -1.08 -30.16 15.29
N GLN A 260 -0.61 -29.23 14.45
CA GLN A 260 -1.19 -27.90 14.35
C GLN A 260 -2.35 -27.80 13.35
N THR A 261 -2.35 -28.63 12.31
CA THR A 261 -3.30 -28.54 11.19
C THR A 261 -4.31 -29.68 11.16
N GLY A 262 -4.09 -30.75 11.94
CA GLY A 262 -4.87 -31.97 11.90
C GLY A 262 -4.52 -32.94 10.76
N GLU A 263 -3.69 -32.53 9.79
CA GLU A 263 -3.37 -33.35 8.61
C GLU A 263 -1.88 -33.41 8.27
N SER A 264 -1.46 -34.31 7.37
CA SER A 264 -0.06 -34.36 6.93
C SER A 264 0.25 -33.25 5.91
N PRO A 265 1.52 -32.82 5.76
CA PRO A 265 1.92 -31.86 4.73
C PRO A 265 1.49 -32.27 3.31
N SER A 266 1.63 -33.55 2.96
CA SER A 266 1.17 -34.07 1.68
C SER A 266 -0.35 -34.04 1.58
N GLY A 267 -1.07 -34.35 2.66
CA GLY A 267 -2.54 -34.22 2.72
C GLY A 267 -2.98 -32.79 2.45
N PHE A 268 -2.35 -31.81 3.10
CA PHE A 268 -2.60 -30.39 2.88
C PHE A 268 -2.35 -29.98 1.42
N ALA A 269 -1.21 -30.38 0.84
CA ALA A 269 -0.89 -30.07 -0.56
C ALA A 269 -1.87 -30.69 -1.58
N HIS A 270 -2.52 -31.81 -1.23
CA HIS A 270 -3.49 -32.49 -2.09
C HIS A 270 -4.96 -32.19 -1.73
N ARG A 271 -5.20 -31.36 -0.70
CA ARG A 271 -6.54 -31.03 -0.22
C ARG A 271 -7.22 -30.08 -1.21
N ARG A 272 -8.39 -30.48 -1.73
CA ARG A 272 -9.20 -29.67 -2.67
C ARG A 272 -10.37 -28.92 -2.03
N LEU A 273 -10.68 -29.06 -0.73
CA LEU A 273 -11.95 -28.54 -0.17
C LEU A 273 -11.85 -27.90 1.22
N SER A 274 -12.60 -26.79 1.34
CA SER A 274 -12.96 -25.99 2.52
C SER A 274 -11.86 -25.15 3.17
N GLN A 275 -11.22 -24.26 2.40
CA GLN A 275 -10.38 -23.22 3.00
C GLN A 275 -11.25 -22.10 3.60
N ARG A 276 -11.08 -21.80 4.89
CA ARG A 276 -11.62 -20.56 5.48
C ARG A 276 -10.70 -19.39 5.15
N VAL A 277 -10.99 -18.72 4.04
CA VAL A 277 -10.13 -17.65 3.51
C VAL A 277 -10.54 -16.29 4.06
N ALA A 278 -9.57 -15.49 4.50
CA ALA A 278 -9.73 -14.06 4.69
C ALA A 278 -9.11 -13.31 3.53
N VAL A 279 -9.77 -12.25 3.08
CA VAL A 279 -9.24 -11.38 2.02
C VAL A 279 -9.17 -9.94 2.48
N TRP A 280 -8.09 -9.28 2.05
CA TRP A 280 -7.91 -7.85 2.23
C TRP A 280 -8.21 -7.15 0.91
N CYS A 281 -9.23 -6.30 0.91
CA CYS A 281 -9.95 -5.67 -0.21
C CYS A 281 -11.13 -6.48 -0.76
N ALA A 282 -12.24 -5.79 -1.04
CA ALA A 282 -13.45 -6.36 -1.63
C ALA A 282 -13.23 -7.02 -3.02
N PRO A 283 -12.38 -6.49 -3.92
CA PRO A 283 -12.13 -7.15 -5.20
C PRO A 283 -11.60 -8.59 -5.10
N TYR A 284 -10.67 -8.91 -4.19
CA TYR A 284 -10.18 -10.28 -4.02
C TYR A 284 -11.28 -11.25 -3.58
N ALA A 285 -12.27 -10.74 -2.86
CA ALA A 285 -13.43 -11.51 -2.46
C ALA A 285 -14.26 -11.97 -3.68
N SER A 286 -14.47 -11.09 -4.67
CA SER A 286 -15.17 -11.44 -5.92
C SER A 286 -14.44 -12.53 -6.72
N HIS A 287 -13.10 -12.47 -6.78
CA HIS A 287 -12.30 -13.51 -7.42
C HIS A 287 -12.49 -14.88 -6.74
N LEU A 288 -12.51 -14.92 -5.40
CA LEU A 288 -12.77 -16.17 -4.66
C LEU A 288 -14.16 -16.72 -4.93
N MET A 289 -15.18 -15.87 -4.90
CA MET A 289 -16.56 -16.30 -5.15
C MET A 289 -16.72 -16.89 -6.54
N LEU A 290 -16.06 -16.30 -7.55
CA LEU A 290 -16.05 -16.84 -8.92
C LEU A 290 -15.40 -18.22 -9.01
N LEU A 291 -14.41 -18.51 -8.16
CA LEU A 291 -13.78 -19.82 -8.04
C LEU A 291 -14.59 -20.81 -7.16
N GLY A 292 -15.80 -20.42 -6.75
CA GLY A 292 -16.71 -21.22 -5.93
C GLY A 292 -16.29 -21.29 -4.47
N LEU A 293 -15.60 -20.27 -3.95
CA LEU A 293 -15.18 -20.17 -2.55
C LEU A 293 -15.70 -18.88 -1.91
N GLU A 294 -16.45 -19.03 -0.82
CA GLU A 294 -16.91 -17.89 -0.03
C GLU A 294 -15.83 -17.48 0.97
N PRO A 295 -15.42 -16.20 1.03
CA PRO A 295 -14.50 -15.74 2.05
C PRO A 295 -15.19 -15.71 3.41
N ALA A 296 -14.49 -16.18 4.46
CA ALA A 296 -15.01 -16.13 5.82
C ALA A 296 -14.92 -14.71 6.41
N VAL A 297 -13.90 -13.95 6.01
CA VAL A 297 -13.65 -12.58 6.46
C VAL A 297 -13.25 -11.71 5.28
N VAL A 298 -13.81 -10.49 5.20
CA VAL A 298 -13.42 -9.46 4.24
C VAL A 298 -13.04 -8.20 5.01
N ILE A 299 -11.82 -7.73 4.79
CA ILE A 299 -11.29 -6.49 5.39
C ILE A 299 -11.29 -5.42 4.29
N SER A 300 -12.08 -4.36 4.44
CA SER A 300 -12.31 -3.35 3.40
C SER A 300 -12.75 -2.01 4.00
N GLU A 301 -12.44 -0.90 3.31
CA GLU A 301 -12.89 0.46 3.68
C GLU A 301 -14.42 0.61 3.51
N SER A 302 -14.98 0.03 2.44
CA SER A 302 -16.43 0.01 2.25
C SER A 302 -16.98 -1.42 2.38
N SER A 303 -18.14 -1.53 3.04
CA SER A 303 -18.96 -2.75 3.08
C SER A 303 -19.71 -3.01 1.77
N GLU A 304 -19.56 -2.10 0.81
CA GLU A 304 -20.10 -2.16 -0.55
C GLU A 304 -19.38 -3.25 -1.34
N TYR A 305 -19.62 -4.47 -0.90
CA TYR A 305 -19.35 -5.65 -1.67
C TYR A 305 -20.12 -5.51 -2.97
N VAL A 306 -19.38 -5.15 -4.02
CA VAL A 306 -19.61 -5.57 -5.40
C VAL A 306 -21.10 -5.65 -5.72
N SER A 307 -21.70 -4.50 -6.02
CA SER A 307 -23.04 -4.39 -6.61
C SER A 307 -23.08 -5.04 -8.00
N THR A 308 -22.80 -6.32 -8.09
CA THR A 308 -23.16 -7.14 -9.25
C THR A 308 -24.61 -7.51 -9.06
N GLU A 309 -25.49 -7.05 -9.94
CA GLU A 309 -26.90 -7.43 -9.94
C GLU A 309 -27.04 -8.95 -9.71
N GLY A 310 -27.77 -9.33 -8.65
CA GLY A 310 -28.13 -10.72 -8.37
C GLY A 310 -27.17 -11.52 -7.48
N VAL A 311 -26.06 -10.97 -7.00
CA VAL A 311 -25.19 -11.65 -6.02
C VAL A 311 -25.18 -10.89 -4.70
N SER A 312 -26.02 -11.29 -3.76
CA SER A 312 -25.89 -10.83 -2.37
C SER A 312 -24.73 -11.55 -1.71
N PRO A 313 -23.90 -10.86 -0.90
CA PRO A 313 -22.89 -11.54 -0.11
C PRO A 313 -23.60 -12.56 0.81
N PRO A 314 -23.09 -13.80 0.91
CA PRO A 314 -23.56 -14.77 1.88
C PRO A 314 -23.62 -14.14 3.28
N GLN A 315 -24.70 -14.39 4.04
CA GLN A 315 -24.85 -13.88 5.41
C GLN A 315 -23.74 -14.36 6.37
N THR A 316 -22.95 -15.34 5.93
CA THR A 316 -21.84 -15.97 6.65
C THR A 316 -20.53 -15.17 6.58
N ILE A 317 -20.42 -14.17 5.69
CA ILE A 317 -19.21 -13.36 5.54
C ILE A 317 -19.13 -12.33 6.69
N ARG A 318 -18.02 -12.34 7.44
CA ARG A 318 -17.74 -11.30 8.44
C ARG A 318 -16.99 -10.13 7.80
N PHE A 319 -17.59 -8.96 7.82
CA PHE A 319 -16.94 -7.71 7.37
C PHE A 319 -16.21 -7.03 8.52
N ILE A 320 -15.01 -6.54 8.23
CA ILE A 320 -14.19 -5.74 9.13
C ILE A 320 -13.76 -4.49 8.38
N HIS A 321 -13.94 -3.33 9.01
CA HIS A 321 -13.48 -2.07 8.43
C HIS A 321 -11.94 -2.04 8.44
N SER A 322 -11.31 -1.60 7.35
CA SER A 322 -9.84 -1.47 7.25
C SER A 322 -9.23 -0.71 8.42
N ASP A 323 -9.88 0.37 8.84
CA ASP A 323 -9.43 1.27 9.91
C ASP A 323 -9.56 0.68 11.33
N SER A 324 -9.99 -0.59 11.44
CA SER A 324 -10.01 -1.30 12.72
C SER A 324 -8.59 -1.48 13.26
N SER A 325 -8.43 -1.55 14.59
CA SER A 325 -7.10 -1.73 15.17
C SER A 325 -6.48 -3.07 14.75
N PRO A 326 -5.14 -3.16 14.65
CA PRO A 326 -4.44 -4.41 14.37
C PRO A 326 -4.87 -5.57 15.29
N GLU A 327 -5.13 -5.30 16.57
CA GLU A 327 -5.57 -6.27 17.57
C GLU A 327 -6.99 -6.77 17.29
N GLN A 328 -7.90 -5.87 16.90
CA GLN A 328 -9.27 -6.23 16.53
C GLN A 328 -9.30 -7.12 15.29
N ILE A 329 -8.49 -6.78 14.28
CA ILE A 329 -8.34 -7.58 13.06
C ILE A 329 -7.78 -8.96 13.41
N LYS A 330 -6.70 -9.03 14.19
CA LYS A 330 -6.09 -10.29 14.62
C LYS A 330 -7.08 -11.17 15.39
N SER A 331 -7.81 -10.59 16.35
CA SER A 331 -8.84 -11.30 17.12
C SER A 331 -9.91 -11.87 16.19
N ALA A 332 -10.41 -11.05 15.25
CA ALA A 332 -11.47 -11.47 14.36
C ALA A 332 -11.04 -12.60 13.40
N LEU A 333 -9.79 -12.58 12.92
CA LEU A 333 -9.22 -13.66 12.10
C LEU A 333 -9.05 -14.96 12.91
N LEU A 334 -8.64 -14.87 14.18
CA LEU A 334 -8.54 -16.02 15.08
C LEU A 334 -9.91 -16.62 15.38
N ASP A 335 -10.89 -15.79 15.76
CA ASP A 335 -12.27 -16.22 16.05
C ASP A 335 -12.92 -16.91 14.84
N ALA A 336 -12.63 -16.38 13.64
CA ALA A 336 -13.13 -16.92 12.40
C ALA A 336 -12.39 -18.18 11.95
N ASN A 337 -11.39 -18.68 12.68
CA ASN A 337 -10.57 -19.85 12.32
C ASN A 337 -10.05 -19.77 10.88
N ILE A 338 -9.44 -18.64 10.53
CA ILE A 338 -8.90 -18.42 9.18
C ILE A 338 -7.73 -19.37 8.90
N GLU A 339 -7.74 -19.94 7.70
CA GLU A 339 -6.75 -20.94 7.25
C GLU A 339 -5.82 -20.41 6.17
N LEU A 340 -6.19 -19.31 5.51
CA LEU A 340 -5.43 -18.61 4.48
C LEU A 340 -5.83 -17.13 4.47
N ILE A 341 -4.84 -16.25 4.39
CA ILE A 341 -5.03 -14.81 4.18
C ILE A 341 -4.53 -14.45 2.79
N ILE A 342 -5.31 -13.69 2.03
CA ILE A 342 -4.90 -13.10 0.75
C ILE A 342 -4.93 -11.59 0.89
N ALA A 343 -3.79 -10.93 0.69
CA ALA A 343 -3.68 -9.48 0.88
C ALA A 343 -2.65 -8.87 -0.06
N ALA A 344 -2.75 -7.55 -0.29
CA ALA A 344 -1.68 -6.78 -0.88
C ALA A 344 -0.81 -6.19 0.22
N ASN A 345 0.51 -6.30 0.08
CA ASN A 345 1.50 -5.83 1.05
C ASN A 345 1.30 -4.33 1.39
N GLN A 346 1.10 -3.48 0.37
CA GLN A 346 0.79 -2.06 0.53
C GLN A 346 -0.44 -1.80 1.42
N HIS A 347 -1.53 -2.56 1.24
CA HIS A 347 -2.74 -2.36 2.04
C HIS A 347 -2.56 -2.75 3.51
N LEU A 348 -1.71 -3.75 3.79
CA LEU A 348 -1.37 -4.10 5.17
C LEU A 348 -0.60 -2.96 5.84
N HIS A 349 0.42 -2.42 5.16
CA HIS A 349 1.25 -1.34 5.71
C HIS A 349 0.49 -0.05 5.93
N MET A 350 -0.41 0.33 5.01
CA MET A 350 -1.29 1.50 5.18
C MET A 350 -2.15 1.42 6.45
N ASN A 351 -2.39 0.21 6.98
CA ASN A 351 -3.18 -0.04 8.19
C ASN A 351 -2.32 -0.48 9.39
N GLY A 352 -1.01 -0.18 9.39
CA GLY A 352 -0.11 -0.49 10.53
C GLY A 352 0.14 -1.98 10.75
N LEU A 353 -0.14 -2.82 9.74
CA LEU A 353 0.09 -4.26 9.75
C LEU A 353 1.21 -4.65 8.79
N SER A 354 1.72 -5.85 9.00
CA SER A 354 2.67 -6.47 8.07
C SER A 354 2.30 -7.95 7.90
N SER A 355 2.77 -8.53 6.80
CA SER A 355 2.60 -9.95 6.56
C SER A 355 3.25 -10.78 7.67
N GLU A 356 4.43 -10.40 8.16
CA GLU A 356 5.12 -11.11 9.26
C GLU A 356 4.22 -11.24 10.49
N ARG A 357 3.56 -10.15 10.88
CA ARG A 357 2.68 -10.11 12.06
C ARG A 357 1.44 -11.01 11.91
N LEU A 358 0.89 -11.09 10.70
CA LEU A 358 -0.32 -11.89 10.42
C LEU A 358 0.00 -13.38 10.21
N ARG A 359 1.24 -13.72 9.83
CA ARG A 359 1.68 -15.11 9.64
C ARG A 359 1.59 -15.96 10.90
N SER A 360 1.44 -15.37 12.09
CA SER A 360 1.16 -16.12 13.32
C SER A 360 -0.25 -16.73 13.34
N ILE A 361 -1.20 -16.12 12.62
CA ILE A 361 -2.62 -16.51 12.56
C ILE A 361 -2.84 -17.56 11.48
N ALA A 362 -2.45 -17.25 10.24
CA ALA A 362 -2.63 -18.12 9.09
C ALA A 362 -1.54 -17.84 8.02
N PRO A 363 -1.26 -18.80 7.12
CA PRO A 363 -0.50 -18.54 5.89
C PRO A 363 -1.02 -17.32 5.17
N ILE A 364 -0.11 -16.51 4.60
CA ILE A 364 -0.49 -15.34 3.82
C ILE A 364 0.11 -15.39 2.43
N VAL A 365 -0.75 -15.19 1.44
CA VAL A 365 -0.39 -15.03 0.03
C VAL A 365 -0.49 -13.55 -0.30
N GLU A 366 0.66 -12.97 -0.63
CA GLU A 366 0.76 -11.58 -1.03
C GLU A 366 0.52 -11.46 -2.54
N ILE A 367 -0.49 -10.69 -2.92
CA ILE A 367 -0.84 -10.40 -4.31
C ILE A 367 -0.81 -8.89 -4.48
N ALA A 368 0.07 -8.40 -5.35
CA ALA A 368 0.21 -6.97 -5.61
C ALA A 368 -1.05 -6.42 -6.29
N TRP A 369 -1.61 -5.34 -5.73
CA TRP A 369 -2.88 -4.79 -6.22
C TRP A 369 -2.71 -3.99 -7.52
N MET A 370 -1.79 -3.01 -7.51
CA MET A 370 -1.59 -2.08 -8.64
C MET A 370 -0.65 -2.62 -9.72
N GLU A 371 0.24 -3.55 -9.37
CA GLU A 371 1.25 -4.08 -10.28
C GLU A 371 0.73 -5.20 -11.19
N LEU A 372 -0.38 -5.84 -10.81
CA LEU A 372 -0.98 -6.96 -11.52
C LEU A 372 -2.35 -6.59 -12.06
N GLY A 373 -2.71 -7.15 -13.22
CA GLY A 373 -4.06 -7.08 -13.76
C GLY A 373 -5.01 -8.06 -13.06
N TRP A 374 -6.31 -7.87 -13.26
CA TRP A 374 -7.32 -8.73 -12.63
C TRP A 374 -7.25 -10.19 -13.10
N LYS A 375 -6.78 -10.45 -14.34
CA LYS A 375 -6.57 -11.83 -14.84
C LYS A 375 -5.44 -12.52 -14.06
N GLU A 376 -4.35 -11.81 -13.78
CA GLU A 376 -3.25 -12.29 -12.95
C GLU A 376 -3.70 -12.48 -11.50
N HIS A 377 -4.48 -11.54 -10.94
CA HIS A 377 -5.11 -11.70 -9.62
C HIS A 377 -5.91 -13.01 -9.56
N LEU A 378 -6.74 -13.28 -10.56
CA LEU A 378 -7.51 -14.53 -10.63
C LEU A 378 -6.60 -15.76 -10.61
N ARG A 379 -5.53 -15.78 -11.40
CA ARG A 379 -4.59 -16.90 -11.45
C ARG A 379 -3.86 -17.12 -10.13
N PHE A 380 -3.38 -16.06 -9.48
CA PHE A 380 -2.71 -16.18 -8.17
C PHE A 380 -3.67 -16.65 -7.08
N ILE A 381 -4.89 -16.13 -7.04
CA ILE A 381 -5.93 -16.56 -6.10
C ILE A 381 -6.31 -18.03 -6.37
N ALA A 382 -6.45 -18.40 -7.64
CA ALA A 382 -6.73 -19.78 -8.04
C ALA A 382 -5.60 -20.74 -7.68
N GLN A 383 -4.35 -20.33 -7.82
CA GLN A 383 -3.21 -21.11 -7.35
C GLN A 383 -3.24 -21.27 -5.83
N ALA A 384 -3.47 -20.17 -5.10
CA ALA A 384 -3.53 -20.16 -3.63
C ALA A 384 -4.64 -21.07 -3.07
N THR A 385 -5.71 -21.24 -3.83
CA THR A 385 -6.91 -22.00 -3.45
C THR A 385 -7.06 -23.34 -4.16
N HIS A 386 -6.08 -23.75 -4.95
CA HIS A 386 -6.10 -24.98 -5.75
C HIS A 386 -7.32 -25.07 -6.71
N ARG A 387 -7.60 -23.97 -7.41
CA ARG A 387 -8.71 -23.77 -8.36
C ARG A 387 -8.25 -23.32 -9.75
N VAL A 388 -7.00 -23.60 -10.12
CA VAL A 388 -6.39 -23.15 -11.39
C VAL A 388 -7.19 -23.60 -12.62
N GLU A 389 -7.70 -24.84 -12.62
CA GLU A 389 -8.51 -25.37 -13.72
C GLU A 389 -9.81 -24.58 -13.92
N GLN A 390 -10.51 -24.20 -12.83
CA GLN A 390 -11.70 -23.35 -12.90
C GLN A 390 -11.36 -21.95 -13.43
N ALA A 391 -10.24 -21.37 -12.98
CA ALA A 391 -9.79 -20.05 -13.43
C ALA A 391 -9.48 -20.03 -14.93
N GLU A 392 -8.67 -20.98 -15.41
CA GLU A 392 -8.27 -21.03 -16.83
C GLU A 392 -9.46 -21.33 -17.74
N GLN A 393 -10.40 -22.18 -17.32
CA GLN A 393 -11.63 -22.40 -18.07
C GLN A 393 -12.46 -21.11 -18.18
N TRP A 394 -12.67 -20.40 -17.08
CA TRP A 394 -13.42 -19.16 -17.07
C TRP A 394 -12.74 -18.06 -17.91
N LEU A 395 -11.40 -17.95 -17.83
CA LEU A 395 -10.63 -17.00 -18.64
C LEU A 395 -10.76 -17.30 -20.13
N ALA A 396 -10.68 -18.57 -20.53
CA ALA A 396 -10.86 -18.97 -21.92
C ALA A 396 -12.27 -18.66 -22.44
N ASP A 397 -13.31 -18.79 -21.59
CA ASP A 397 -14.68 -18.42 -21.93
C ASP A 397 -14.80 -16.90 -22.10
N PHE A 398 -14.24 -16.13 -21.17
CA PHE A 398 -14.24 -14.67 -21.21
C PHE A 398 -13.46 -14.11 -22.43
N GLU A 399 -12.32 -14.70 -22.79
CA GLU A 399 -11.56 -14.28 -23.97
C GLU A 399 -12.36 -14.46 -25.27
N ARG A 400 -13.21 -15.49 -25.36
CA ARG A 400 -14.14 -15.67 -26.48
C ARG A 400 -15.23 -14.59 -26.49
N GLU A 401 -15.74 -14.20 -25.32
CA GLU A 401 -16.69 -13.09 -25.21
C GLU A 401 -16.06 -11.75 -25.59
N GLU A 402 -14.81 -11.49 -25.20
CA GLU A 402 -14.07 -10.29 -25.63
C GLU A 402 -13.92 -10.25 -27.16
N GLN A 403 -13.65 -11.39 -27.80
CA GLN A 403 -13.60 -11.48 -29.25
C GLN A 403 -14.96 -11.18 -29.89
N GLN A 404 -16.04 -11.79 -29.39
CA GLN A 404 -17.40 -11.55 -29.88
C GLN A 404 -17.82 -10.09 -29.70
N ALA A 405 -17.48 -9.48 -28.57
CA ALA A 405 -17.73 -8.08 -28.29
C ALA A 405 -17.01 -7.15 -29.27
N ARG A 406 -15.73 -7.45 -29.58
CA ARG A 406 -14.98 -6.72 -30.61
C ARG A 406 -15.64 -6.83 -31.98
N GLU A 407 -16.06 -8.03 -32.38
CA GLU A 407 -16.77 -8.26 -33.65
C GLU A 407 -18.10 -7.48 -33.71
N ALA A 408 -18.87 -7.47 -32.62
CA ALA A 408 -20.15 -6.79 -32.54
C ALA A 408 -20.04 -5.26 -32.72
N ILE A 409 -18.95 -4.65 -32.24
CA ILE A 409 -18.77 -3.19 -32.37
C ILE A 409 -18.08 -2.76 -33.68
N GLN A 410 -17.64 -3.68 -34.55
CA GLN A 410 -16.86 -3.33 -35.74
C GLN A 410 -17.56 -2.37 -36.69
N THR A 411 -18.90 -2.45 -36.79
CA THR A 411 -19.71 -1.56 -37.63
C THR A 411 -20.06 -0.24 -36.95
N SER A 412 -19.74 -0.09 -35.66
CA SER A 412 -20.00 1.13 -34.90
C SER A 412 -18.95 2.21 -35.20
N GLN A 413 -19.36 3.48 -35.20
CA GLN A 413 -18.47 4.61 -35.45
C GLN A 413 -17.34 4.73 -34.42
N ILE A 414 -17.54 4.19 -33.21
CA ILE A 414 -16.59 4.29 -32.11
C ILE A 414 -15.21 3.72 -32.44
N VAL A 415 -15.13 2.71 -33.32
CA VAL A 415 -13.85 2.08 -33.72
C VAL A 415 -12.94 3.08 -34.45
N ASN A 416 -13.54 4.05 -35.14
CA ASN A 416 -12.82 5.09 -35.87
C ASN A 416 -12.58 6.36 -35.04
N GLU A 417 -12.98 6.35 -33.78
CA GLU A 417 -12.93 7.48 -32.87
C GLU A 417 -11.84 7.28 -31.80
N THR A 418 -11.48 8.37 -31.11
CA THR A 418 -10.70 8.34 -29.88
C THR A 418 -11.58 8.57 -28.67
N LEU A 419 -11.31 7.85 -27.60
CA LEU A 419 -12.11 7.84 -26.37
C LEU A 419 -11.27 8.28 -25.18
N THR A 420 -11.76 9.26 -24.43
CA THR A 420 -11.19 9.67 -23.14
C THR A 420 -12.07 9.22 -22.00
N ILE A 421 -11.46 8.83 -20.88
CA ILE A 421 -12.16 8.48 -19.65
C ILE A 421 -11.77 9.51 -18.59
N LEU A 422 -12.68 10.42 -18.30
CA LEU A 422 -12.53 11.45 -17.29
C LEU A 422 -13.20 11.02 -15.99
N VAL A 423 -12.45 11.11 -14.89
CA VAL A 423 -12.94 10.84 -13.55
C VAL A 423 -12.79 12.09 -12.70
N ILE A 424 -13.92 12.53 -12.14
CA ILE A 424 -14.02 13.71 -11.30
C ILE A 424 -14.22 13.24 -9.86
N LYS A 425 -13.30 13.62 -8.96
CA LYS A 425 -13.39 13.41 -7.52
C LYS A 425 -13.47 14.76 -6.80
N PRO A 426 -13.87 14.80 -5.52
CA PRO A 426 -13.98 16.05 -4.76
C PRO A 426 -12.73 16.94 -4.81
N ASP A 427 -11.54 16.33 -4.69
CA ASP A 427 -10.27 17.05 -4.62
C ASP A 427 -9.36 16.87 -5.85
N THR A 428 -9.72 15.98 -6.79
CA THR A 428 -8.84 15.64 -7.92
C THR A 428 -9.61 15.42 -9.22
N LEU A 429 -8.96 15.77 -10.33
CA LEU A 429 -9.42 15.49 -11.69
C LEU A 429 -8.46 14.48 -12.33
N GLN A 430 -8.98 13.37 -12.84
CA GLN A 430 -8.14 12.25 -13.29
C GLN A 430 -8.53 11.77 -14.69
N ILE A 431 -7.53 11.42 -15.49
CA ILE A 431 -7.70 10.73 -16.77
C ILE A 431 -7.33 9.26 -16.57
N TYR A 432 -8.28 8.37 -16.82
CA TYR A 432 -8.10 6.94 -16.61
C TYR A 432 -7.40 6.27 -17.79
N GLY A 433 -6.52 5.34 -17.44
CA GLY A 433 -5.73 4.51 -18.32
C GLY A 433 -6.40 3.20 -18.66
N ILE A 434 -5.69 2.09 -18.47
CA ILE A 434 -6.06 0.75 -18.97
C ILE A 434 -6.63 -0.18 -17.90
N ARG A 435 -6.98 0.36 -16.73
CA ARG A 435 -7.64 -0.36 -15.62
C ARG A 435 -9.10 0.07 -15.47
N ASN A 436 -9.87 -0.69 -14.69
CA ASN A 436 -11.31 -0.42 -14.45
C ASN A 436 -12.05 -0.35 -15.80
N VAL A 437 -12.93 0.64 -16.00
CA VAL A 437 -13.56 0.94 -17.29
C VAL A 437 -12.57 1.02 -18.46
N GLY A 438 -11.34 1.48 -18.22
CA GLY A 438 -10.29 1.57 -19.22
C GLY A 438 -9.84 0.21 -19.76
N TYR A 439 -9.87 -0.84 -18.92
CA TYR A 439 -9.61 -2.21 -19.35
C TYR A 439 -10.60 -2.62 -20.44
N VAL A 440 -11.89 -2.43 -20.16
CA VAL A 440 -12.97 -2.81 -21.07
C VAL A 440 -12.89 -2.02 -22.39
N MET A 441 -12.66 -0.72 -22.30
CA MET A 441 -12.62 0.14 -23.49
C MET A 441 -11.37 -0.10 -24.34
N TYR A 442 -10.17 -0.06 -23.76
CA TYR A 442 -8.93 -0.10 -24.53
C TYR A 442 -8.40 -1.52 -24.74
N GLN A 443 -8.54 -2.43 -23.77
CA GLN A 443 -7.99 -3.78 -23.88
C GLN A 443 -9.01 -4.80 -24.40
N SER A 444 -10.22 -4.85 -23.83
CA SER A 444 -11.25 -5.79 -24.28
C SER A 444 -11.78 -5.41 -25.66
N LEU A 445 -12.31 -4.19 -25.82
CA LEU A 445 -12.90 -3.72 -27.07
C LEU A 445 -11.88 -3.21 -28.10
N GLY A 446 -10.64 -2.90 -27.69
CA GLY A 446 -9.60 -2.40 -28.60
C GLY A 446 -9.85 -0.97 -29.09
N LEU A 447 -10.60 -0.15 -28.35
CA LEU A 447 -10.84 1.24 -28.70
C LEU A 447 -9.57 2.08 -28.54
N ARG A 448 -9.47 3.17 -29.29
CA ARG A 448 -8.25 3.98 -29.34
C ARG A 448 -8.30 5.11 -28.31
N PRO A 449 -7.28 5.26 -27.46
CA PRO A 449 -7.12 6.47 -26.66
C PRO A 449 -6.57 7.65 -27.52
N PRO A 450 -6.79 8.90 -27.11
CA PRO A 450 -6.05 10.07 -27.60
C PRO A 450 -4.54 9.90 -27.51
N ALA A 451 -3.80 10.62 -28.35
CA ALA A 451 -2.34 10.51 -28.44
C ALA A 451 -1.62 10.73 -27.09
N LYS A 452 -2.08 11.71 -26.30
CA LYS A 452 -1.50 11.99 -24.97
C LYS A 452 -1.72 10.82 -24.01
N ILE A 453 -2.91 10.24 -23.98
CA ILE A 453 -3.21 9.05 -23.17
C ILE A 453 -2.40 7.85 -23.65
N ALA A 454 -2.24 7.66 -24.97
CA ALA A 454 -1.39 6.61 -25.53
C ALA A 454 0.09 6.75 -25.10
N GLN A 455 0.60 7.98 -25.00
CA GLN A 455 1.94 8.25 -24.47
C GLN A 455 2.04 7.91 -22.98
N GLU A 456 1.05 8.27 -22.16
CA GLU A 456 1.03 7.90 -20.74
C GLU A 456 0.93 6.38 -20.56
N ILE A 457 0.14 5.68 -21.38
CA ILE A 457 0.10 4.21 -21.42
C ILE A 457 1.48 3.63 -21.75
N GLN A 458 2.19 4.19 -22.74
CA GLN A 458 3.54 3.74 -23.09
C GLN A 458 4.54 4.01 -21.95
N ARG A 459 4.38 5.13 -21.24
CA ARG A 459 5.27 5.56 -20.14
C ARG A 459 5.11 4.68 -18.90
N PHE A 460 3.87 4.41 -18.50
CA PHE A 460 3.55 3.68 -17.26
C PHE A 460 3.32 2.18 -17.48
N GLY A 461 3.19 1.73 -18.73
CA GLY A 461 2.98 0.33 -19.10
C GLY A 461 1.65 -0.23 -18.58
N ASP A 462 1.62 -1.54 -18.34
CA ASP A 462 0.43 -2.30 -17.90
C ASP A 462 -0.09 -1.88 -16.50
N GLN A 463 0.62 -0.99 -15.81
CA GLN A 463 0.29 -0.48 -14.48
C GLN A 463 -0.49 0.84 -14.54
N PHE A 464 -0.72 1.42 -15.72
CA PHE A 464 -1.35 2.73 -15.85
C PHE A 464 -2.83 2.72 -15.44
N HIS A 465 -3.11 3.10 -14.19
CA HIS A 465 -4.46 3.31 -13.68
C HIS A 465 -5.03 4.66 -14.12
N SER A 466 -4.34 5.75 -13.79
CA SER A 466 -4.78 7.11 -14.08
C SER A 466 -3.65 8.13 -13.94
N VAL A 467 -3.82 9.31 -14.53
CA VAL A 467 -3.01 10.50 -14.26
C VAL A 467 -3.89 11.62 -13.70
N SER A 468 -3.41 12.33 -12.68
CA SER A 468 -4.08 13.53 -12.18
C SER A 468 -3.72 14.72 -13.04
N ILE A 469 -4.71 15.55 -13.37
CA ILE A 469 -4.55 16.72 -14.23
C ILE A 469 -5.14 17.97 -13.57
N GLN A 470 -4.65 19.13 -13.97
CA GLN A 470 -5.32 20.40 -13.73
C GLN A 470 -6.43 20.62 -14.76
N LEU A 471 -7.43 21.41 -14.39
CA LEU A 471 -8.56 21.73 -15.29
C LEU A 471 -8.09 22.38 -16.60
N SER A 472 -7.00 23.15 -16.57
CA SER A 472 -6.41 23.79 -17.76
C SER A 472 -5.78 22.80 -18.75
N GLU A 473 -5.42 21.59 -18.30
CA GLU A 473 -4.79 20.55 -19.13
C GLU A 473 -5.84 19.67 -19.83
N LEU A 474 -7.14 19.87 -19.57
CA LEU A 474 -8.20 18.98 -20.03
C LEU A 474 -8.26 18.83 -21.56
N GLN A 475 -7.94 19.89 -22.30
CA GLN A 475 -7.91 19.88 -23.77
C GLN A 475 -6.81 18.96 -24.33
N ASP A 476 -5.68 18.80 -23.63
CA ASP A 476 -4.56 17.95 -24.08
C ASP A 476 -4.93 16.46 -24.09
N TYR A 477 -5.92 16.09 -23.29
CA TYR A 477 -6.44 14.72 -23.15
C TYR A 477 -7.76 14.51 -23.90
N GLU A 478 -8.19 15.47 -24.71
CA GLU A 478 -9.47 15.39 -25.40
C GLU A 478 -9.50 14.25 -26.45
N GLY A 479 -10.52 13.42 -26.34
CA GLY A 479 -10.89 12.44 -27.34
C GLY A 479 -12.11 12.91 -28.13
N THR A 480 -12.33 12.33 -29.32
CA THR A 480 -13.55 12.60 -30.09
C THR A 480 -14.84 12.24 -29.36
N ARG A 481 -14.74 11.40 -28.31
CA ARG A 481 -15.76 11.13 -27.30
C ARG A 481 -15.15 11.12 -25.91
N MET A 482 -15.95 11.42 -24.91
CA MET A 482 -15.54 11.31 -23.50
C MET A 482 -16.56 10.54 -22.67
N LEU A 483 -16.06 9.66 -21.82
CA LEU A 483 -16.80 9.02 -20.74
C LEU A 483 -16.49 9.78 -19.45
N VAL A 484 -17.49 10.12 -18.67
CA VAL A 484 -17.35 10.92 -17.45
C VAL A 484 -17.93 10.15 -16.27
N ILE A 485 -17.10 9.93 -15.25
CA ILE A 485 -17.52 9.35 -13.97
C ILE A 485 -17.30 10.40 -12.89
N VAL A 486 -18.33 10.65 -12.08
CA VAL A 486 -18.25 11.60 -10.95
C VAL A 486 -18.40 10.83 -9.65
N PHE A 487 -17.36 10.86 -8.82
CA PHE A 487 -17.41 10.32 -7.47
C PHE A 487 -18.15 11.30 -6.55
N PRO A 488 -18.99 10.82 -5.62
CA PRO A 488 -19.58 11.69 -4.63
C PRO A 488 -18.55 12.16 -3.60
N ASP A 489 -18.84 13.28 -2.93
CA ASP A 489 -18.14 13.68 -1.70
C ASP A 489 -18.59 12.83 -0.49
N GLU A 490 -18.01 13.09 0.68
CA GLU A 490 -18.34 12.39 1.95
C GLU A 490 -19.83 12.45 2.32
N LYS A 491 -20.59 13.40 1.76
CA LYS A 491 -22.04 13.56 2.00
C LYS A 491 -22.89 12.91 0.89
N GLY A 492 -22.27 12.20 -0.06
CA GLY A 492 -22.96 11.61 -1.20
C GLY A 492 -23.24 12.59 -2.35
N SER A 493 -22.70 13.82 -2.30
CA SER A 493 -23.00 14.87 -3.28
C SER A 493 -21.99 14.90 -4.43
N LYS A 494 -22.49 15.02 -5.66
CA LYS A 494 -21.69 15.20 -6.89
C LYS A 494 -21.51 16.68 -7.28
N GLY A 495 -21.94 17.62 -6.44
CA GLY A 495 -22.02 19.05 -6.77
C GLY A 495 -20.69 19.75 -7.06
N HIS A 496 -19.57 19.20 -6.61
CA HIS A 496 -18.24 19.74 -6.94
C HIS A 496 -17.92 19.64 -8.45
N SER A 497 -18.55 18.70 -9.17
CA SER A 497 -18.37 18.57 -10.62
C SER A 497 -18.95 19.73 -11.43
N GLU A 498 -19.90 20.49 -10.86
CA GLU A 498 -20.51 21.64 -11.53
C GLU A 498 -19.48 22.73 -11.86
N ILE A 499 -18.46 22.89 -11.02
CA ILE A 499 -17.36 23.85 -11.26
C ILE A 499 -16.65 23.53 -12.57
N ILE A 500 -16.44 22.24 -12.85
CA ILE A 500 -15.80 21.75 -14.06
C ILE A 500 -16.74 21.96 -15.25
N PHE A 501 -17.98 21.52 -15.16
CA PHE A 501 -18.94 21.61 -16.27
C PHE A 501 -19.31 23.06 -16.66
N HIS A 502 -19.22 23.99 -15.71
CA HIS A 502 -19.45 25.42 -15.98
C HIS A 502 -18.20 26.17 -16.47
N SER A 503 -17.01 25.57 -16.38
CA SER A 503 -15.75 26.19 -16.79
C SER A 503 -15.64 26.43 -18.30
N GLU A 504 -14.83 27.40 -18.70
CA GLU A 504 -14.52 27.63 -20.13
C GLU A 504 -13.75 26.44 -20.71
N TYR A 505 -12.81 25.86 -19.96
CA TYR A 505 -12.05 24.67 -20.35
C TYR A 505 -12.94 23.49 -20.77
N TRP A 506 -14.04 23.26 -20.05
CA TRP A 506 -15.03 22.23 -20.40
C TRP A 506 -15.83 22.60 -21.65
N LYS A 507 -16.37 23.82 -21.70
CA LYS A 507 -17.22 24.29 -22.81
C LYS A 507 -16.50 24.36 -24.15
N GLU A 508 -15.18 24.54 -24.12
CA GLU A 508 -14.35 24.60 -25.33
C GLU A 508 -14.04 23.24 -25.95
N LEU A 509 -14.25 22.13 -25.23
CA LEU A 509 -14.04 20.78 -25.77
C LEU A 509 -14.94 20.53 -26.98
N GLU A 510 -14.35 20.09 -28.08
CA GLU A 510 -15.06 19.62 -29.27
C GLU A 510 -16.04 18.48 -28.97
N ALA A 511 -15.71 17.57 -28.05
CA ALA A 511 -16.60 16.51 -27.60
C ALA A 511 -17.86 17.08 -26.93
N VAL A 512 -17.73 18.16 -26.15
CA VAL A 512 -18.86 18.85 -25.51
C VAL A 512 -19.69 19.58 -26.56
N LYS A 513 -19.06 20.36 -27.44
CA LYS A 513 -19.74 21.08 -28.54
C LYS A 513 -20.52 20.16 -29.47
N ARG A 514 -20.05 18.92 -29.67
CA ARG A 514 -20.67 17.91 -30.54
C ARG A 514 -21.61 16.95 -29.80
N ASN A 515 -21.86 17.17 -28.51
CA ASN A 515 -22.71 16.33 -27.67
C ASN A 515 -22.27 14.84 -27.65
N ARG A 516 -20.97 14.62 -27.42
CA ARG A 516 -20.31 13.30 -27.41
C ARG A 516 -19.77 12.91 -26.03
N ILE A 517 -20.47 13.35 -25.00
CA ILE A 517 -20.18 13.06 -23.60
C ILE A 517 -21.16 12.00 -23.10
N TYR A 518 -20.64 10.98 -22.41
CA TYR A 518 -21.44 9.95 -21.76
C TYR A 518 -21.13 9.93 -20.27
N HIS A 519 -22.16 10.13 -19.45
CA HIS A 519 -22.02 10.01 -18.01
C HIS A 519 -22.22 8.55 -17.61
N LEU A 520 -21.28 8.04 -16.81
CA LEU A 520 -21.26 6.66 -16.34
C LEU A 520 -21.36 6.64 -14.81
N GLU A 521 -22.12 5.70 -14.28
CA GLU A 521 -22.25 5.52 -12.84
C GLU A 521 -21.02 4.84 -12.24
N GLN A 522 -20.55 5.35 -11.11
CA GLN A 522 -19.32 4.90 -10.47
C GLN A 522 -19.40 3.43 -10.07
N GLU A 523 -20.52 3.04 -9.46
CA GLU A 523 -20.79 1.72 -8.91
C GLU A 523 -20.78 0.64 -10.01
N GLU A 524 -21.03 1.04 -11.26
CA GLU A 524 -21.07 0.15 -12.41
C GLU A 524 -19.73 0.00 -13.11
N TRP A 525 -18.95 1.07 -13.20
CA TRP A 525 -17.79 1.17 -14.11
C TRP A 525 -16.43 1.23 -13.40
N ILE A 526 -16.41 1.44 -12.08
CA ILE A 526 -15.19 1.43 -11.28
C ILE A 526 -14.80 0.07 -10.74
N PRO A 527 -15.70 -0.86 -10.34
CA PRO A 527 -15.26 -2.13 -9.78
C PRO A 527 -14.30 -2.91 -10.71
N TYR A 528 -13.17 -3.37 -10.17
CA TYR A 528 -12.10 -4.05 -10.91
C TYR A 528 -11.93 -5.49 -10.43
N ASN A 529 -12.81 -6.35 -10.91
CA ASN A 529 -12.82 -7.79 -10.63
C ASN A 529 -13.49 -8.53 -11.82
N PRO A 530 -13.32 -9.86 -11.96
CA PRO A 530 -13.72 -10.58 -13.16
C PRO A 530 -15.22 -10.47 -13.46
N VAL A 531 -16.07 -10.52 -12.42
CA VAL A 531 -17.53 -10.46 -12.57
C VAL A 531 -17.95 -9.07 -13.06
N SER A 532 -17.44 -8.01 -12.43
CA SER A 532 -17.73 -6.64 -12.84
C SER A 532 -17.20 -6.33 -14.25
N ILE A 533 -16.00 -6.78 -14.60
CA ILE A 533 -15.42 -6.58 -15.93
C ILE A 533 -16.27 -7.25 -17.01
N ARG A 534 -16.79 -8.47 -16.76
CA ARG A 534 -17.70 -9.14 -17.69
C ARG A 534 -19.01 -8.39 -17.87
N LEU A 535 -19.62 -7.87 -16.79
CA LEU A 535 -20.83 -7.05 -16.89
C LEU A 535 -20.59 -5.74 -17.63
N GLN A 536 -19.47 -5.06 -17.33
CA GLN A 536 -19.05 -3.83 -18.01
C GLN A 536 -18.81 -4.06 -19.50
N LEU A 537 -18.28 -5.22 -19.91
CA LEU A 537 -18.12 -5.58 -21.32
C LEU A 537 -19.47 -5.63 -22.04
N GLY A 538 -20.47 -6.30 -21.46
CA GLY A 538 -21.83 -6.32 -22.00
C GLY A 538 -22.43 -4.91 -22.12
N ARG A 539 -22.33 -4.11 -21.05
CA ARG A 539 -22.79 -2.71 -21.04
C ARG A 539 -22.10 -1.87 -22.10
N ALA A 540 -20.79 -2.07 -22.31
CA ALA A 540 -20.03 -1.34 -23.32
C ALA A 540 -20.48 -1.73 -24.74
N VAL A 541 -20.76 -3.00 -25.01
CA VAL A 541 -21.33 -3.43 -26.30
C VAL A 541 -22.69 -2.77 -26.53
N SER A 542 -23.59 -2.78 -25.54
CA SER A 542 -24.89 -2.11 -25.65
C SER A 542 -24.75 -0.60 -25.86
N LEU A 543 -23.79 0.05 -25.18
CA LEU A 543 -23.51 1.48 -25.34
C LEU A 543 -23.13 1.84 -26.79
N TRP A 544 -22.40 0.97 -27.49
CA TRP A 544 -21.87 1.27 -28.83
C TRP A 544 -22.69 0.71 -29.99
N THR A 545 -23.51 -0.32 -29.75
CA THR A 545 -24.35 -0.95 -30.78
C THR A 545 -25.82 -0.56 -30.67
N GLY A 546 -26.28 -0.10 -29.50
CA GLY A 546 -27.69 0.13 -29.21
C GLY A 546 -28.52 -1.16 -29.05
N ILE A 547 -27.87 -2.33 -29.00
CA ILE A 547 -28.50 -3.62 -28.78
C ILE A 547 -28.51 -3.91 -27.27
N GLN A 548 -29.71 -4.04 -26.69
CA GLN A 548 -29.90 -4.42 -25.28
C GLN A 548 -29.71 -5.91 -25.06
#